data_AF-A0A0F5FUX4-F1
#
_entry.id   AF-A0A0F5FUX4-F1
#
_cell.length_a   1.000
_cell.length_b   1.000
_cell.length_c   1.000
_cell.angle_alpha   90.00
_cell.angle_beta   90.00
_cell.angle_gamma   90.00
#
_symmetry.space_group_name_H-M   'P 1'
#
loop_
_entity.id
_entity.type
_entity.pdbx_description
1 polymer ?
#
loop_
_entity_poly.entity_id
_entity_poly.type
_entity_poly.pdbx_seq_one_letter_code
_entity_poly.pdbx_strand_id
1 'polypeptide(L)'
;MQRGPKAQLPSEKKAKGTYQPVRDGHRVEIIEPMSTPKQPDWLTSEAEEVWLDDIGRVKLATESDSSLFANYCSLQGAIVKAIRAGETPPIAAFTEVRKMQEVLGIGGARSRVGVVPEGGKSGNVFARNGRRQ
;
A
#
# COMPACT_ATOMS: atom_id res chain seq x y z
N MET A 1 -8.25 -24.44 20.80
CA MET A 1 -6.94 -23.84 21.15
C MET A 1 -7.13 -22.33 21.26
N GLN A 2 -6.91 -21.73 22.43
CA GLN A 2 -6.81 -20.28 22.54
C GLN A 2 -5.45 -19.85 21.95
N ARG A 3 -5.46 -18.93 20.99
CA ARG A 3 -4.22 -18.33 20.47
C ARG A 3 -3.62 -17.44 21.56
N GLY A 4 -2.33 -17.60 21.83
CA GLY A 4 -1.59 -16.72 22.72
C GLY A 4 -1.48 -15.28 22.17
N PRO A 5 -0.96 -14.34 22.98
CA PRO A 5 -0.75 -12.96 22.56
C PRO A 5 0.16 -12.87 21.33
N LYS A 6 -0.04 -11.83 20.51
CA LYS A 6 0.87 -11.53 19.39
C LYS A 6 2.29 -11.28 19.92
N ALA A 7 3.29 -11.74 19.18
CA ALA A 7 4.68 -11.51 19.52
C ALA A 7 4.99 -10.01 19.47
N GLN A 8 5.67 -9.51 20.52
CA GLN A 8 6.19 -8.15 20.59
C GLN A 8 7.51 -8.02 19.82
N LEU A 9 7.79 -6.82 19.33
CA LEU A 9 9.01 -6.51 18.58
C LEU A 9 10.25 -6.55 19.49
N PRO A 10 11.45 -6.87 18.95
CA PRO A 10 12.70 -6.76 19.70
C PRO A 10 12.94 -5.38 20.30
N SER A 11 12.64 -4.28 19.57
CA SER A 11 12.71 -2.90 20.08
C SER A 11 11.80 -2.67 21.29
N GLU A 12 10.54 -3.09 21.23
CA GLU A 12 9.56 -2.94 22.31
C GLU A 12 10.01 -3.67 23.58
N LYS A 13 10.59 -4.88 23.42
CA LYS A 13 11.16 -5.64 24.54
C LYS A 13 12.41 -4.99 25.13
N LYS A 14 13.28 -4.41 24.29
CA LYS A 14 14.43 -3.64 24.76
C LYS A 14 13.97 -2.41 25.55
N ALA A 15 13.00 -1.67 25.03
CA ALA A 15 12.43 -0.49 25.71
C ALA A 15 11.75 -0.84 27.05
N LYS A 16 11.08 -1.99 27.14
CA LYS A 16 10.47 -2.50 28.38
C LYS A 16 11.46 -3.21 29.32
N GLY A 17 12.71 -3.41 28.92
CA GLY A 17 13.70 -4.17 29.68
C GLY A 17 13.43 -5.68 29.76
N THR A 18 12.56 -6.22 28.91
CA THR A 18 12.17 -7.65 28.88
C THR A 18 12.87 -8.45 27.79
N TYR A 19 13.88 -7.88 27.14
CA TYR A 19 14.65 -8.51 26.08
C TYR A 19 15.47 -9.70 26.59
N GLN A 20 15.31 -10.88 25.97
CA GLN A 20 16.06 -12.09 26.34
C GLN A 20 17.05 -12.48 25.23
N PRO A 21 18.37 -12.34 25.42
CA PRO A 21 19.37 -12.57 24.36
C PRO A 21 19.28 -13.93 23.68
N VAL A 22 19.02 -15.00 24.43
CA VAL A 22 18.91 -16.38 23.88
C VAL A 22 17.67 -16.55 22.99
N ARG A 23 16.58 -15.83 23.28
CA ARG A 23 15.27 -16.00 22.60
C ARG A 23 15.00 -14.94 21.54
N ASP A 24 15.52 -13.73 21.74
CA ASP A 24 15.29 -12.57 20.91
C ASP A 24 16.55 -12.15 20.13
N GLY A 25 17.73 -12.75 20.40
CA GLY A 25 19.01 -12.43 19.76
C GLY A 25 19.08 -12.71 18.26
N HIS A 26 18.30 -13.68 17.79
CA HIS A 26 18.21 -14.05 16.37
C HIS A 26 17.03 -13.39 15.65
N ARG A 27 16.26 -12.52 16.33
CA ARG A 27 15.11 -11.84 15.74
C ARG A 27 15.55 -10.48 15.22
N VAL A 28 15.38 -10.27 13.91
CA VAL A 28 15.63 -8.99 13.26
C VAL A 28 14.31 -8.26 13.10
N GLU A 29 14.30 -6.99 13.52
CA GLU A 29 13.21 -6.07 13.27
C GLU A 29 13.49 -5.34 11.96
N ILE A 30 12.57 -5.44 11.00
CA ILE A 30 12.61 -4.64 9.78
C ILE A 30 11.95 -3.31 10.14
N ILE A 31 12.76 -2.26 10.25
CA ILE A 31 12.27 -0.91 10.49
C ILE A 31 11.91 -0.33 9.13
N GLU A 32 10.61 -0.22 8.85
CA GLU A 32 10.12 0.48 7.66
C GLU A 32 10.18 1.99 7.92
N PRO A 33 10.69 2.80 6.98
CA PRO A 33 10.61 4.24 7.09
C PRO A 33 9.15 4.67 7.19
N MET A 34 8.77 5.39 8.25
CA MET A 34 7.43 5.99 8.36
C MET A 34 7.34 7.33 7.61
N SER A 35 8.43 7.75 6.96
CA SER A 35 8.53 8.98 6.18
C SER A 35 7.76 8.86 4.86
N THR A 36 7.20 9.99 4.41
CA THR A 36 6.63 10.12 3.07
C THR A 36 7.69 9.84 2.00
N PRO A 37 7.30 9.35 0.81
CA PRO A 37 8.20 9.21 -0.33
C PRO A 37 9.06 10.47 -0.56
N LYS A 38 10.34 10.26 -0.86
CA LYS A 38 11.29 11.33 -1.17
C LYS A 38 11.42 11.50 -2.67
N GLN A 39 11.31 12.74 -3.14
CA GLN A 39 11.38 13.04 -4.57
C GLN A 39 12.78 12.72 -5.11
N PRO A 40 12.90 11.88 -6.14
CA PRO A 40 14.16 11.67 -6.84
C PRO A 40 14.49 12.83 -7.78
N ASP A 41 15.77 13.01 -8.04
CA ASP A 41 16.35 14.05 -8.90
C ASP A 41 16.19 13.80 -10.40
N TRP A 42 15.82 12.57 -10.78
CA TRP A 42 15.67 12.15 -12.17
C TRP A 42 14.27 12.32 -12.75
N LEU A 43 13.33 12.95 -12.02
CA LEU A 43 11.99 13.22 -12.53
C LEU A 43 12.03 14.26 -13.66
N THR A 44 11.16 14.07 -14.65
CA THR A 44 10.92 15.11 -15.67
C THR A 44 10.02 16.20 -15.10
N SER A 45 10.03 17.41 -15.68
CA SER A 45 9.17 18.53 -15.23
C SER A 45 7.69 18.16 -15.09
N GLU A 46 7.14 17.41 -16.03
CA GLU A 46 5.74 16.97 -16.00
C GLU A 46 5.48 15.94 -14.91
N ALA A 47 6.49 15.14 -14.56
CA ALA A 47 6.40 14.19 -13.47
C ALA A 47 6.54 14.88 -12.10
N GLU A 48 7.34 15.94 -12.01
CA GLU A 48 7.43 16.79 -10.81
C GLU A 48 6.11 17.49 -10.50
N GLU A 49 5.41 18.01 -11.51
CA GLU A 49 4.06 18.56 -11.35
C GLU A 49 3.13 17.54 -10.68
N VAL A 50 3.09 16.31 -11.21
CA VAL A 50 2.26 15.24 -10.64
C VAL A 50 2.71 14.86 -9.22
N TRP A 51 4.02 14.80 -8.98
CA TRP A 51 4.56 14.49 -7.66
C TRP A 51 4.04 15.47 -6.61
N LEU A 52 4.13 16.77 -6.89
CA LEU A 52 3.70 17.83 -5.98
C LEU A 52 2.19 17.78 -5.71
N ASP A 53 1.39 17.46 -6.73
CA ASP A 53 -0.06 17.37 -6.62
C ASP A 53 -0.53 16.15 -5.80
N ASP A 54 0.15 15.01 -5.95
CA ASP A 54 -0.33 13.73 -5.42
C ASP A 54 0.39 13.24 -4.15
N ILE A 55 1.57 13.77 -3.79
CA ILE A 55 2.33 13.31 -2.61
C ILE A 55 1.51 13.41 -1.32
N GLY A 56 0.67 14.44 -1.18
CA GLY A 56 -0.24 14.60 -0.04
C GLY A 56 -1.43 13.63 0.00
N ARG A 57 -1.67 12.89 -1.08
CA ARG A 57 -2.78 11.93 -1.23
C ARG A 57 -2.33 10.48 -1.07
N VAL A 58 -1.04 10.22 -1.14
CA VAL A 58 -0.43 8.91 -0.91
C VAL A 58 -0.70 8.47 0.54
N LYS A 59 -1.16 7.22 0.71
CA LYS A 59 -1.53 6.68 2.03
C LYS A 59 -0.77 5.43 2.43
N LEU A 60 -0.30 4.68 1.45
CA LEU A 60 0.30 3.36 1.66
C LEU A 60 1.76 3.28 1.24
N ALA A 61 2.34 4.39 0.76
CA ALA A 61 3.72 4.44 0.33
C ALA A 61 4.59 5.20 1.35
N THR A 62 5.81 4.73 1.50
CA THR A 62 6.83 5.26 2.40
C THR A 62 8.06 5.71 1.61
N GLU A 63 9.11 6.15 2.30
CA GLU A 63 10.39 6.47 1.66
C GLU A 63 10.99 5.30 0.86
N SER A 64 10.79 4.04 1.28
CA SER A 64 11.25 2.89 0.47
C SER A 64 10.51 2.73 -0.85
N ASP A 65 9.31 3.31 -0.95
CA ASP A 65 8.46 3.28 -2.15
C ASP A 65 8.69 4.49 -3.06
N SER A 66 9.71 5.32 -2.79
CA SER A 66 10.00 6.54 -3.56
C SER A 66 10.14 6.27 -5.06
N SER A 67 10.82 5.19 -5.45
CA SER A 67 10.96 4.82 -6.85
C SER A 67 9.64 4.39 -7.48
N LEU A 68 8.77 3.69 -6.74
CA LEU A 68 7.45 3.29 -7.22
C LEU A 68 6.56 4.51 -7.42
N PHE A 69 6.54 5.42 -6.45
CA PHE A 69 5.76 6.67 -6.56
C PHE A 69 6.30 7.56 -7.68
N ALA A 70 7.62 7.62 -7.87
CA ALA A 70 8.24 8.35 -8.98
C ALA A 70 7.87 7.77 -10.35
N ASN A 71 7.83 6.44 -10.48
CA ASN A 71 7.38 5.78 -11.72
C ASN A 71 5.91 6.09 -12.05
N TYR A 72 5.05 6.11 -11.03
CA TYR A 72 3.67 6.58 -11.18
C TYR A 72 3.62 8.01 -11.69
N CYS A 73 4.36 8.93 -11.06
CA CYS A 73 4.40 10.34 -11.45
C CYS A 73 4.91 10.53 -12.88
N SER A 74 5.95 9.78 -13.28
CA SER A 74 6.50 9.80 -14.63
C SER A 74 5.49 9.36 -15.69
N LEU A 75 4.79 8.24 -15.45
CA LEU A 75 3.79 7.75 -16.40
C LEU A 75 2.58 8.68 -16.49
N GLN A 76 2.11 9.19 -15.34
CA GLN A 76 0.99 10.13 -15.29
C GLN A 76 1.36 11.48 -15.93
N GLY A 77 2.58 11.97 -15.70
CA GLY A 77 3.10 13.18 -16.33
C GLY A 77 3.18 13.04 -17.85
N ALA A 78 3.62 11.89 -18.36
CA ALA A 78 3.61 11.59 -19.79
C ALA A 78 2.19 11.55 -20.38
N ILE A 79 1.21 10.99 -19.65
CA ILE A 79 -0.21 11.02 -20.04
C ILE A 79 -0.72 12.46 -20.11
N VAL A 80 -0.46 13.28 -19.09
CA VAL A 80 -0.88 14.69 -19.07
C VAL A 80 -0.24 15.45 -20.22
N LYS A 81 1.05 15.24 -20.50
CA LYS A 81 1.77 15.84 -21.62
C LYS A 81 1.13 15.51 -22.96
N ALA A 82 0.84 14.22 -23.23
CA ALA A 82 0.20 13.79 -24.46
C ALA A 82 -1.20 14.42 -24.61
N ILE A 83 -2.01 14.44 -23.55
CA ILE A 83 -3.32 15.08 -23.56
C ILE A 83 -3.21 16.59 -23.85
N ARG A 84 -2.26 17.29 -23.21
CA ARG A 84 -1.99 18.72 -23.46
C ARG A 84 -1.57 18.98 -24.91
N ALA A 85 -0.89 18.02 -25.55
CA ALA A 85 -0.51 18.09 -26.96
C ALA A 85 -1.67 17.74 -27.93
N GLY A 86 -2.86 17.36 -27.43
CA GLY A 86 -3.99 16.93 -28.24
C GLY A 86 -3.89 15.47 -28.71
N GLU A 87 -2.96 14.70 -28.17
CA GLU A 87 -2.79 13.28 -28.46
C GLU A 87 -3.59 12.42 -27.49
N THR A 88 -3.91 11.19 -27.91
CA THR A 88 -4.57 10.20 -27.04
C THR A 88 -3.56 9.17 -26.55
N PRO A 89 -3.26 9.12 -25.23
CA PRO A 89 -2.37 8.11 -24.67
C PRO A 89 -2.91 6.69 -24.86
N PRO A 90 -2.05 5.66 -24.92
CA PRO A 90 -2.50 4.28 -24.99
C PRO A 90 -3.35 3.87 -23.78
N ILE A 91 -4.39 3.06 -24.01
CA ILE A 91 -5.25 2.49 -22.94
C ILE A 91 -4.41 1.73 -21.89
N ALA A 92 -3.31 1.11 -22.31
CA ALA A 92 -2.38 0.43 -21.41
C ALA A 92 -1.76 1.37 -20.37
N ALA A 93 -1.45 2.62 -20.73
CA ALA A 93 -0.89 3.60 -19.81
C ALA A 93 -1.88 3.95 -18.70
N PHE A 94 -3.15 4.21 -19.05
CA PHE A 94 -4.20 4.45 -18.06
C PHE A 94 -4.42 3.25 -17.13
N THR A 95 -4.36 2.04 -17.68
CA THR A 95 -4.52 0.81 -16.90
C THR A 95 -3.39 0.65 -15.88
N GLU A 96 -2.15 0.95 -16.29
CA GLU A 96 -0.98 0.82 -15.42
C GLU A 96 -0.95 1.90 -14.33
N VAL A 97 -1.27 3.15 -14.68
CA VAL A 97 -1.48 4.24 -13.70
C VAL A 97 -2.51 3.83 -12.67
N ARG A 98 -3.66 3.29 -13.09
CA ARG A 98 -4.71 2.85 -12.15
C ARG A 98 -4.20 1.78 -11.18
N LYS A 99 -3.42 0.80 -11.64
CA LYS A 99 -2.83 -0.23 -10.76
C LYS A 99 -1.87 0.40 -9.76
N MET A 100 -0.98 1.28 -10.20
CA MET A 100 -0.04 1.97 -9.31
C MET A 100 -0.79 2.83 -8.28
N GLN A 101 -1.84 3.54 -8.68
CA GLN A 101 -2.71 4.29 -7.77
C GLN A 101 -3.36 3.40 -6.71
N GLU A 102 -3.80 2.19 -7.07
CA GLU A 102 -4.35 1.22 -6.11
C GLU A 102 -3.28 0.79 -5.08
N VAL A 103 -2.05 0.51 -5.53
CA VAL A 103 -0.93 0.13 -4.63
C VAL A 103 -0.54 1.28 -3.69
N LEU A 104 -0.49 2.50 -4.20
CA LEU A 104 -0.10 3.70 -3.44
C LEU A 104 -1.21 4.21 -2.50
N GLY A 105 -2.43 3.64 -2.60
CA GLY A 105 -3.59 4.08 -1.83
C GLY A 105 -4.18 5.42 -2.27
N ILE A 106 -3.79 5.91 -3.45
CA ILE A 106 -4.30 7.14 -4.10
C ILE A 106 -5.63 6.83 -4.80
N GLY A 107 -5.67 5.68 -5.49
CA GLY A 107 -6.86 5.20 -6.19
C GLY A 107 -7.92 4.81 -5.16
N GLY A 108 -9.15 5.29 -5.35
CA GLY A 108 -10.27 4.97 -4.48
C GLY A 108 -10.33 3.47 -4.19
N ALA A 109 -10.25 3.11 -2.90
CA ALA A 109 -10.06 1.73 -2.50
C ALA A 109 -11.11 0.80 -3.13
N ARG A 110 -10.71 -0.34 -3.70
CA ARG A 110 -11.68 -1.39 -4.11
C ARG A 110 -12.59 -1.82 -2.97
N SER A 111 -12.18 -1.63 -1.70
CA SER A 111 -13.02 -1.84 -0.52
C SER A 111 -14.23 -0.88 -0.42
N ARG A 112 -14.24 0.24 -1.16
CA ARG A 112 -15.44 1.09 -1.33
C ARG A 112 -16.49 0.42 -2.23
N VAL A 113 -16.10 -0.60 -2.99
CA VAL A 113 -17.02 -1.51 -3.69
C VAL A 113 -17.33 -2.66 -2.74
N GLY A 114 -18.12 -2.37 -1.71
CA GLY A 114 -18.77 -3.41 -0.91
C GLY A 114 -20.02 -3.87 -1.65
N VAL A 115 -20.11 -5.14 -2.00
CA VAL A 115 -21.43 -5.75 -2.26
C VAL A 115 -22.12 -5.78 -0.89
N VAL A 116 -23.06 -4.87 -0.66
CA VAL A 116 -23.99 -5.00 0.45
C VAL A 116 -24.81 -6.25 0.13
N PRO A 117 -24.72 -7.34 0.90
CA PRO A 117 -25.60 -8.47 0.66
C PRO A 117 -27.01 -8.02 1.04
N GLU A 118 -27.92 -7.94 0.06
CA GLU A 118 -29.34 -7.85 0.36
C GLU A 118 -29.73 -9.11 1.14
N GLY A 119 -30.00 -8.95 2.43
CA GLY A 119 -30.38 -10.05 3.33
C GLY A 119 -29.19 -10.65 4.08
N GLY A 120 -28.84 -10.05 5.21
CA GLY A 120 -27.86 -10.58 6.14
C GLY A 120 -28.21 -11.99 6.63
N LYS A 121 -27.36 -12.96 6.28
CA LYS A 121 -27.12 -14.14 7.11
C LYS A 121 -25.63 -14.22 7.40
N SER A 122 -25.23 -13.72 8.56
CA SER A 122 -23.87 -13.88 9.13
C SER A 122 -23.67 -15.30 9.69
N GLY A 123 -23.96 -16.32 8.88
CA GLY A 123 -23.75 -17.71 9.25
C GLY A 123 -22.44 -18.21 8.68
N ASN A 124 -21.54 -18.69 9.54
CA ASN A 124 -20.32 -19.39 9.10
C ASN A 124 -20.72 -20.57 8.18
N VAL A 125 -20.27 -20.53 6.92
CA VAL A 125 -20.58 -21.52 5.87
C VAL A 125 -20.17 -22.95 6.30
N PHE A 126 -19.19 -23.06 7.19
CA PHE A 126 -18.66 -24.34 7.68
C PHE A 126 -19.33 -24.86 8.96
N ALA A 127 -20.31 -24.14 9.52
CA ALA A 127 -20.95 -24.53 10.78
C ALA A 127 -21.71 -25.88 10.72
N ARG A 128 -21.94 -26.44 9.52
CA ARG A 128 -22.73 -27.67 9.32
C ARG A 128 -21.90 -28.93 9.03
N ASN A 129 -20.57 -28.83 8.86
CA ASN A 129 -19.73 -29.97 8.47
C ASN A 129 -19.42 -30.99 9.59
N GLY A 130 -20.11 -30.91 10.73
CA GLY A 130 -19.87 -31.78 11.90
C GLY A 130 -21.01 -32.72 12.29
N ARG A 131 -22.18 -32.69 11.63
CA ARG A 131 -23.27 -33.62 11.95
C ARG A 131 -23.12 -34.90 11.14
N ARG A 132 -22.50 -35.92 11.73
CA ARG A 132 -22.69 -37.32 11.32
C ARG A 132 -24.11 -37.72 11.72
N GLN A 133 -24.94 -38.12 10.76
CA GLN A 133 -26.13 -38.93 11.03
C GLN A 133 -25.69 -40.37 11.29
#